data_AF-A0A5J9UWR8-F1
#
_entry.id   AF-A0A5J9UWR8-F1
#
_cell.length_a   1.000
_cell.length_b   1.000
_cell.length_c   1.000
_cell.angle_alpha   90.00
_cell.angle_beta   90.00
_cell.angle_gamma   90.00
#
_symmetry.space_group_name_H-M   'P 1'
#
loop_
_entity.id
_entity.type
_entity.pdbx_description
1 polymer ?
#
loop_
_entity_poly.entity_id
_entity_poly.type
_entity_poly.pdbx_seq_one_letter_code
_entity_poly.pdbx_strand_id
1 'polypeptide(L)'
;MARATDGNDKPHVLVVPFPAQGHLPPLLDLVALLAARGLAITVAVTAGNAALLDPLVAAFPSVATLVLPFPSSPLLPAGCGENAKDLPAGHLIRPFMVCLAALRAPLLAWCKARGQQGRRVTAILSDFFTGWTQTLAAELGVPRVTFSPSSAFYLAMTQSLWRHVPRRRRPDDPDEAVAFPEIPGSPSFPWRHLSSMYRRHVPGDELSEAIRQSFLWNQESKCFVVNSFAALEATYLHLERPFPDKNGAGKWMLAVGPVSDAVGTANVDRGGKPTVATADVAAWLDARGEEGSVVYVSFGTQCRVANFD
;
A
#
# COMPACT_ATOMS: atom_id res chain seq x y z
N MET A 1 -27.08 28.27 -11.37
CA MET A 1 -25.95 29.23 -11.22
C MET A 1 -24.84 28.52 -10.47
N ALA A 2 -23.79 28.09 -11.17
CA ALA A 2 -22.63 27.46 -10.55
C ALA A 2 -21.76 28.56 -9.92
N ARG A 3 -21.62 28.54 -8.59
CA ARG A 3 -20.66 29.38 -7.89
C ARG A 3 -19.26 28.91 -8.28
N ALA A 4 -18.47 29.82 -8.85
CA ALA A 4 -17.03 29.63 -8.95
C ALA A 4 -16.50 29.47 -7.51
N THR A 5 -15.94 28.31 -7.20
CA THR A 5 -15.26 28.10 -5.93
C THR A 5 -13.87 28.72 -6.04
N ASP A 6 -13.60 29.70 -5.18
CA ASP A 6 -12.25 30.19 -4.93
C ASP A 6 -11.34 28.99 -4.62
N GLY A 7 -10.06 29.06 -5.01
CA GLY A 7 -9.09 27.94 -4.95
C GLY A 7 -8.84 27.32 -3.56
N ASN A 8 -9.59 27.71 -2.52
CA ASN A 8 -9.48 27.28 -1.14
C ASN A 8 -10.53 26.21 -0.72
N ASP A 9 -11.49 25.86 -1.60
CA ASP A 9 -12.59 24.91 -1.29
C ASP A 9 -12.40 23.48 -1.84
N LYS A 10 -11.26 23.20 -2.49
CA LYS A 10 -11.00 21.84 -3.02
C LYS A 10 -10.58 20.91 -1.88
N PRO A 11 -11.18 19.71 -1.75
CA PRO A 11 -10.71 18.69 -0.82
C PRO A 11 -9.21 18.41 -1.02
N HIS A 12 -8.45 18.45 0.07
CA HIS A 12 -7.02 18.20 0.07
C HIS A 12 -6.71 16.86 0.74
N VAL A 13 -6.22 15.91 -0.05
CA VAL A 13 -5.85 14.57 0.43
C VAL A 13 -4.34 14.50 0.69
N LEU A 14 -3.97 14.10 1.91
CA LEU A 14 -2.62 13.69 2.22
C LEU A 14 -2.47 12.20 1.88
N VAL A 15 -1.49 11.86 1.05
CA VAL A 15 -1.19 10.49 0.64
C VAL A 15 0.09 10.02 1.32
N VAL A 16 0.02 8.89 2.01
CA VAL A 16 1.16 8.27 2.69
C VAL A 16 1.41 6.86 2.13
N PRO A 17 2.31 6.71 1.16
CA PRO A 17 2.67 5.42 0.58
C PRO A 17 3.62 4.62 1.48
N PHE A 18 3.69 3.32 1.23
CA PHE A 18 4.78 2.48 1.72
C PHE A 18 5.89 2.40 0.65
N PRO A 19 7.15 2.71 0.97
CA PRO A 19 8.23 2.82 -0.02
C PRO A 19 8.74 1.43 -0.44
N ALA A 20 7.95 0.76 -1.27
CA ALA A 20 8.27 -0.52 -1.91
C ALA A 20 7.58 -0.62 -3.28
N GLN A 21 8.12 -1.48 -4.15
CA GLN A 21 7.81 -1.46 -5.59
C GLN A 21 6.42 -2.01 -5.90
N GLY A 22 5.95 -2.96 -5.07
CA GLY A 22 4.56 -3.44 -5.15
C GLY A 22 3.54 -2.53 -4.48
N HIS A 23 3.96 -1.39 -3.90
CA HIS A 23 3.11 -0.54 -3.06
C HIS A 23 3.05 0.91 -3.55
N LEU A 24 4.20 1.57 -3.64
CA LEU A 24 4.30 2.98 -3.99
C LEU A 24 3.77 3.24 -5.43
N PRO A 25 4.24 2.55 -6.50
CA PRO A 25 3.74 2.76 -7.85
C PRO A 25 2.20 2.62 -8.00
N PRO A 26 1.53 1.53 -7.59
CA PRO A 26 0.08 1.41 -7.73
C PRO A 26 -0.70 2.45 -6.92
N LEU A 27 -0.15 2.94 -5.82
CA LEU A 27 -0.76 4.05 -5.09
C LEU A 27 -0.57 5.38 -5.85
N LEU A 28 0.58 5.63 -6.48
CA LEU A 28 0.78 6.81 -7.34
C LEU A 28 -0.14 6.79 -8.56
N ASP A 29 -0.45 5.62 -9.10
CA ASP A 29 -1.44 5.46 -10.16
C ASP A 29 -2.84 5.88 -9.71
N LEU A 30 -3.24 5.44 -8.51
CA LEU A 30 -4.49 5.90 -7.91
C LEU A 30 -4.45 7.41 -7.68
N VAL A 31 -3.32 7.99 -7.28
CA VAL A 31 -3.16 9.44 -7.16
C VAL A 31 -3.37 10.14 -8.51
N ALA A 32 -2.83 9.63 -9.61
CA ALA A 32 -3.07 10.18 -10.95
C ALA A 32 -4.57 10.18 -11.29
N LEU A 33 -5.27 9.06 -11.03
CA LEU A 33 -6.71 8.94 -11.27
C LEU A 33 -7.54 9.91 -10.41
N LEU A 34 -7.11 10.17 -9.18
CA LEU A 34 -7.76 11.12 -8.27
C LEU A 34 -7.45 12.58 -8.67
N ALA A 35 -6.21 12.88 -9.06
CA ALA A 35 -5.79 14.19 -9.52
C ALA A 35 -6.52 14.60 -10.80
N ALA A 36 -6.68 13.67 -11.76
CA ALA A 36 -7.45 13.87 -12.98
C ALA A 36 -8.95 14.19 -12.70
N ARG A 37 -9.46 13.82 -11.52
CA ARG A 37 -10.81 14.16 -11.04
C ARG A 37 -10.88 15.47 -10.24
N GLY A 38 -9.78 16.22 -10.20
CA GLY A 38 -9.73 17.58 -9.64
C GLY A 38 -9.38 17.67 -8.15
N LEU A 39 -8.95 16.58 -7.51
CA LEU A 39 -8.50 16.61 -6.12
C LEU A 39 -7.15 17.33 -5.98
N ALA A 40 -7.00 18.08 -4.89
CA ALA A 40 -5.70 18.58 -4.45
C ALA A 40 -5.03 17.48 -3.61
N ILE A 41 -3.77 17.15 -3.91
CA ILE A 41 -3.10 16.01 -3.31
C ILE A 41 -1.69 16.41 -2.87
N THR A 42 -1.30 15.99 -1.68
CA THR A 42 0.10 16.00 -1.25
C THR A 42 0.55 14.59 -0.95
N VAL A 43 1.60 14.13 -1.63
CA VAL A 43 2.19 12.81 -1.39
C VAL A 43 3.41 12.98 -0.49
N ALA A 44 3.37 12.36 0.68
CA ALA A 44 4.45 12.40 1.65
C ALA A 44 5.42 11.24 1.43
N VAL A 45 6.67 11.56 1.12
CA VAL A 45 7.74 10.58 0.86
C VAL A 45 9.01 11.02 1.55
N THR A 46 9.99 10.13 1.62
CA THR A 46 11.34 10.45 2.05
C THR A 46 12.22 10.80 0.85
N ALA A 47 13.39 11.40 1.08
CA ALA A 47 14.25 11.94 0.03
C ALA A 47 14.62 10.89 -1.04
N GLY A 48 14.95 9.67 -0.64
CA GLY A 48 15.31 8.56 -1.53
C GLY A 48 14.17 8.08 -2.43
N ASN A 49 12.92 8.48 -2.17
CA ASN A 49 11.76 8.14 -2.97
C ASN A 49 11.17 9.35 -3.72
N ALA A 50 11.68 10.56 -3.49
CA ALA A 50 11.08 11.79 -4.02
C ALA A 50 11.04 11.83 -5.55
N ALA A 51 12.11 11.41 -6.22
CA ALA A 51 12.20 11.40 -7.68
C ALA A 51 11.18 10.47 -8.36
N LEU A 52 10.61 9.50 -7.62
CA LEU A 52 9.55 8.62 -8.13
C LEU A 52 8.24 9.37 -8.39
N LEU A 53 8.09 10.58 -7.83
CA LEU A 53 6.91 11.43 -8.00
C LEU A 53 7.07 12.44 -9.12
N ASP A 54 8.28 12.64 -9.67
CA ASP A 54 8.54 13.67 -10.67
C ASP A 54 7.61 13.60 -11.89
N PRO A 55 7.35 12.41 -12.49
CA PRO A 55 6.42 12.32 -13.61
C PRO A 55 4.99 12.72 -13.23
N LEU A 56 4.56 12.33 -12.03
CA LEU A 56 3.21 12.60 -11.53
C LEU A 56 3.00 14.10 -11.25
N VAL A 57 3.98 14.75 -10.62
CA VAL A 57 3.94 16.20 -10.35
C VAL A 57 4.03 17.01 -11.64
N ALA A 58 4.82 16.56 -12.61
CA ALA A 58 4.87 17.18 -13.94
C ALA A 58 3.54 17.07 -14.69
N ALA A 59 2.85 15.92 -14.59
CA ALA A 59 1.57 15.68 -15.23
C ALA A 59 0.39 16.41 -14.54
N PHE A 60 0.43 16.58 -13.22
CA PHE A 60 -0.69 17.13 -12.45
C PHE A 60 -0.27 18.28 -11.51
N PRO A 61 -0.57 19.54 -11.87
CA PRO A 61 -0.28 20.71 -11.01
C PRO A 61 -0.99 20.70 -9.65
N SER A 62 -2.03 19.87 -9.47
CA SER A 62 -2.73 19.70 -8.20
C SER A 62 -2.05 18.73 -7.24
N VAL A 63 -1.00 18.03 -7.69
CA VAL A 63 -0.19 17.10 -6.89
C VAL A 63 1.09 17.80 -6.44
N ALA A 64 1.37 17.74 -5.14
CA ALA A 64 2.61 18.25 -4.56
C ALA A 64 3.35 17.16 -3.80
N THR A 65 4.68 17.24 -3.77
CA THR A 65 5.53 16.37 -2.97
C THR A 65 5.83 17.01 -1.62
N LEU A 66 5.66 16.25 -0.54
CA LEU A 66 6.18 16.57 0.79
C LEU A 66 7.34 15.62 1.09
N VAL A 67 8.56 16.15 1.15
CA VAL A 67 9.75 15.37 1.50
C VAL A 67 9.97 15.42 3.01
N LEU A 68 10.02 14.26 3.65
CA LEU A 68 10.25 14.08 5.07
C LEU A 68 11.63 13.44 5.32
N PRO A 69 12.28 13.75 6.46
CA PRO A 69 13.50 13.04 6.83
C PRO A 69 13.18 11.56 7.11
N PHE A 70 13.98 10.65 6.54
CA PHE A 70 13.85 9.24 6.87
C PHE A 70 14.15 9.00 8.36
N PRO A 71 13.32 8.24 9.10
CA PRO A 71 13.53 8.06 10.53
C PRO A 71 14.81 7.28 10.83
N SER A 72 15.63 7.82 11.74
CA SER A 72 16.72 7.04 12.34
C SER A 72 16.14 6.03 13.33
N SER A 73 16.61 4.78 13.28
CA SER A 73 16.15 3.74 14.20
C SER A 73 17.26 2.71 14.46
N PRO A 74 17.42 2.23 15.71
CA PRO A 74 18.35 1.14 16.02
C PRO A 74 17.92 -0.20 15.42
N LEU A 75 16.68 -0.32 14.94
CA LEU A 75 16.17 -1.54 14.30
C LEU A 75 16.64 -1.71 12.85
N LEU A 76 17.27 -0.67 12.29
CA LEU A 76 17.74 -0.65 10.91
C LEU A 76 19.24 -0.34 10.87
N PRO A 77 20.02 -1.02 10.01
CA PRO A 77 21.41 -0.66 9.78
C PRO A 77 21.53 0.77 9.24
N ALA A 78 22.58 1.48 9.64
CA ALA A 78 22.92 2.77 9.04
C ALA A 78 23.12 2.61 7.53
N GLY A 79 22.51 3.49 6.74
CA GLY A 79 22.63 3.46 5.29
C GLY A 79 21.89 2.31 4.59
N CYS A 80 20.93 1.64 5.24
CA CYS A 80 20.11 0.58 4.61
C CYS A 80 19.16 1.05 3.50
N GLY A 81 19.19 2.34 3.17
CA GLY A 81 18.32 2.98 2.18
C GLY A 81 16.93 3.33 2.70
N GLU A 82 16.18 4.05 1.87
CA GLU A 82 14.86 4.56 2.23
C GLU A 82 13.73 3.84 1.48
N ASN A 83 14.06 2.81 0.70
CA ASN A 83 13.13 1.97 -0.04
C ASN A 83 13.40 0.49 0.23
N ALA A 84 12.35 -0.33 0.22
CA ALA A 84 12.45 -1.76 0.49
C ALA A 84 13.42 -2.53 -0.43
N LYS A 85 13.72 -2.06 -1.66
CA LYS A 85 14.75 -2.70 -2.52
C LYS A 85 16.18 -2.53 -2.00
N ASP A 86 16.41 -1.46 -1.25
CA ASP A 86 17.74 -1.10 -0.75
C ASP A 86 18.10 -1.92 0.50
N LEU A 87 17.09 -2.53 1.14
CA LEU A 87 17.27 -3.33 2.33
C LEU A 87 18.23 -4.51 2.05
N PRO A 88 19.28 -4.70 2.89
CA PRO A 88 20.29 -5.72 2.65
C PRO A 88 19.76 -7.15 2.84
N ALA A 89 18.68 -7.31 3.60
CA ALA A 89 18.07 -8.61 3.86
C ALA A 89 16.55 -8.51 4.04
N GLY A 90 15.82 -9.50 3.51
CA GLY A 90 14.36 -9.52 3.54
C GLY A 90 13.76 -9.58 4.95
N HIS A 91 14.52 -9.98 5.98
CA HIS A 91 14.02 -9.97 7.36
C HIS A 91 13.82 -8.54 7.90
N LEU A 92 14.52 -7.54 7.35
CA LEU A 92 14.47 -6.14 7.77
C LEU A 92 13.20 -5.40 7.33
N ILE A 93 12.37 -5.99 6.47
CA ILE A 93 11.10 -5.37 6.07
C ILE A 93 10.17 -5.09 7.27
N ARG A 94 10.20 -5.97 8.27
CA ARG A 94 9.39 -5.86 9.50
C ARG A 94 9.83 -4.67 10.36
N PRO A 95 11.12 -4.56 10.76
CA PRO A 95 11.69 -3.35 11.32
C PRO A 95 11.36 -2.08 10.51
N PHE A 96 11.58 -2.13 9.20
CA PHE A 96 11.38 -1.00 8.30
C PHE A 96 9.95 -0.45 8.35
N MET A 97 8.94 -1.32 8.36
CA MET A 97 7.53 -0.93 8.55
C MET A 97 7.29 -0.16 9.86
N VAL A 98 7.90 -0.61 10.95
CA VAL A 98 7.72 0.00 12.28
C VAL A 98 8.46 1.34 12.38
N CYS A 99 9.68 1.43 11.84
CA CYS A 99 10.47 2.66 11.84
C CYS A 99 9.75 3.82 11.14
N LEU A 100 9.02 3.55 10.05
CA LEU A 100 8.26 4.57 9.32
C LEU A 100 7.16 5.23 10.17
N ALA A 101 6.70 4.62 11.27
CA ALA A 101 5.73 5.24 12.16
C ALA A 101 6.25 6.53 12.82
N ALA A 102 7.57 6.71 12.93
CA ALA A 102 8.16 7.95 13.42
C ALA A 102 7.90 9.16 12.49
N LEU A 103 7.49 8.94 11.24
CA LEU A 103 7.04 10.00 10.33
C LEU A 103 5.73 10.67 10.78
N ARG A 104 4.99 10.07 11.73
CA ARG A 104 3.76 10.65 12.30
C ARG A 104 3.96 12.05 12.85
N ALA A 105 5.01 12.26 13.64
CA ALA A 105 5.27 13.54 14.30
C ALA A 105 5.54 14.68 13.29
N PRO A 106 6.47 14.56 12.33
CA PRO A 106 6.69 15.62 11.34
C PRO A 106 5.48 15.82 10.42
N LEU A 107 4.73 14.76 10.08
CA LEU A 107 3.47 14.89 9.33
C LEU A 107 2.42 15.70 10.07
N LEU A 108 2.23 15.43 11.36
CA LEU A 108 1.30 16.16 12.21
C LEU A 108 1.67 17.65 12.30
N ALA A 109 2.95 17.94 12.51
CA ALA A 109 3.45 19.32 12.54
C ALA A 109 3.18 20.04 11.22
N TRP A 110 3.47 19.40 10.09
CA TRP A 110 3.18 19.93 8.76
C TRP A 110 1.68 20.16 8.55
N CYS A 111 0.82 19.21 8.92
CA CYS A 111 -0.64 19.34 8.81
C CYS A 111 -1.19 20.52 9.65
N LYS A 112 -0.70 20.69 10.87
CA LYS A 112 -1.10 21.80 11.76
C LYS A 112 -0.68 23.15 11.18
N ALA A 113 0.56 23.27 10.70
CA ALA A 113 1.05 24.50 10.06
C ALA A 113 0.26 24.86 8.80
N ARG A 114 -0.03 23.88 7.94
CA ARG A 114 -0.93 24.00 6.78
C ARG A 114 -2.32 24.49 7.17
N GLY A 115 -2.88 23.95 8.24
CA GLY A 115 -4.20 24.33 8.73
C GLY A 115 -4.27 25.77 9.24
N GLN A 116 -3.19 26.29 9.84
CA GLN A 116 -3.06 27.71 10.23
C GLN A 116 -3.03 28.64 9.01
N GLN A 117 -2.54 28.17 7.87
CA GLN A 117 -2.53 28.88 6.59
C GLN A 117 -3.85 28.76 5.81
N GLY A 118 -4.90 28.19 6.40
CA GLY A 118 -6.19 27.97 5.73
C GLY A 118 -6.21 26.82 4.72
N ARG A 119 -5.12 26.03 4.59
CA ARG A 119 -4.96 24.95 3.60
C ARG A 119 -5.03 23.58 4.28
N ARG A 120 -6.17 23.27 4.89
CA ARG A 120 -6.34 22.07 5.73
C ARG A 120 -6.38 20.80 4.89
N VAL A 121 -5.70 19.76 5.37
CA VAL A 121 -5.91 18.39 4.91
C VAL A 121 -7.32 17.95 5.33
N THR A 122 -8.09 17.39 4.41
CA THR A 122 -9.48 16.97 4.65
C THR A 122 -9.64 15.45 4.68
N ALA A 123 -8.64 14.69 4.21
CA ALA A 123 -8.61 13.23 4.30
C ALA A 123 -7.17 12.69 4.20
N ILE A 124 -6.95 11.47 4.69
CA ILE A 124 -5.69 10.74 4.52
C ILE A 124 -5.96 9.49 3.67
N LEU A 125 -5.18 9.30 2.61
CA LEU A 125 -5.10 8.05 1.86
C LEU A 125 -3.75 7.40 2.15
N SER A 126 -3.73 6.16 2.61
CA SER A 126 -2.45 5.56 3.04
C SER A 126 -2.38 4.08 2.72
N ASP A 127 -1.18 3.59 2.42
CA ASP A 127 -0.93 2.17 2.20
C ASP A 127 -1.26 1.35 3.47
N PHE A 128 -1.75 0.12 3.30
CA PHE A 128 -2.12 -0.75 4.41
C PHE A 128 -0.93 -1.15 5.33
N PHE A 129 0.32 -1.06 4.91
CA PHE A 129 1.48 -1.21 5.80
C PHE A 129 1.73 0.01 6.69
N THR A 130 1.15 1.16 6.35
CA THR A 130 1.27 2.42 7.11
C THR A 130 0.09 2.66 8.05
N GLY A 131 -0.42 1.59 8.67
CA GLY A 131 -1.56 1.61 9.58
C GLY A 131 -1.50 2.66 10.69
N TRP A 132 -0.29 2.98 11.16
CA TRP A 132 -0.02 4.05 12.13
C TRP A 132 -0.61 5.42 11.74
N THR A 133 -0.81 5.68 10.44
CA THR A 133 -1.44 6.93 9.94
C THR A 133 -2.89 7.08 10.40
N GLN A 134 -3.55 6.04 10.89
CA GLN A 134 -4.85 6.14 11.55
C GLN A 134 -4.80 7.06 12.77
N THR A 135 -3.75 6.96 13.58
CA THR A 135 -3.60 7.80 14.79
C THR A 135 -3.35 9.27 14.43
N LEU A 136 -2.78 9.54 13.26
CA LEU A 136 -2.64 10.88 12.70
C LEU A 136 -4.01 11.41 12.25
N ALA A 137 -4.77 10.60 11.50
CA ALA A 137 -6.10 10.96 11.04
C ALA A 137 -7.06 11.28 12.19
N ALA A 138 -7.03 10.46 13.26
CA ALA A 138 -7.81 10.66 14.46
C ALA A 138 -7.46 11.98 15.16
N GLU A 139 -6.18 12.32 15.32
CA GLU A 139 -5.76 13.58 15.94
C GLU A 139 -6.14 14.80 15.09
N LEU A 140 -6.11 14.67 13.76
CA LEU A 140 -6.54 15.72 12.85
C LEU A 140 -8.07 15.83 12.71
N GLY A 141 -8.83 14.84 13.20
CA GLY A 141 -10.28 14.78 13.04
C GLY A 141 -10.74 14.54 11.59
N VAL A 142 -9.94 13.86 10.78
CA VAL A 142 -10.23 13.62 9.34
C VAL A 142 -10.39 12.13 9.04
N PRO A 143 -11.17 11.75 8.00
CA PRO A 143 -11.27 10.36 7.59
C PRO A 143 -9.94 9.85 7.01
N ARG A 144 -9.60 8.60 7.34
CA ARG A 144 -8.55 7.83 6.67
C ARG A 144 -9.14 6.78 5.75
N VAL A 145 -8.59 6.64 4.55
CA VAL A 145 -8.88 5.56 3.60
C VAL A 145 -7.62 4.71 3.48
N THR A 146 -7.77 3.39 3.61
CA THR A 146 -6.65 2.45 3.46
C THR A 146 -6.59 1.96 2.02
N PHE A 147 -5.44 2.11 1.36
CA PHE A 147 -5.19 1.50 0.05
C PHE A 147 -4.44 0.17 0.20
N SER A 148 -4.88 -0.85 -0.55
CA SER A 148 -4.16 -2.10 -0.71
C SER A 148 -3.92 -2.35 -2.21
N PRO A 149 -2.65 -2.48 -2.64
CA PRO A 149 -2.32 -2.90 -4.00
C PRO A 149 -2.58 -4.40 -4.22
N SER A 150 -2.85 -5.16 -3.16
CA SER A 150 -3.18 -6.58 -3.20
C SER A 150 -4.69 -6.80 -3.38
N SER A 151 -5.06 -8.07 -3.57
CA SER A 151 -6.43 -8.52 -3.80
C SER A 151 -7.36 -8.35 -2.58
N ALA A 152 -8.65 -8.27 -2.84
CA ALA A 152 -9.71 -8.22 -1.82
C ALA A 152 -9.66 -9.46 -0.91
N PHE A 153 -9.44 -10.64 -1.51
CA PHE A 153 -9.29 -11.90 -0.77
C PHE A 153 -8.10 -11.89 0.21
N TYR A 154 -6.94 -11.40 -0.22
CA TYR A 154 -5.78 -11.29 0.65
C TYR A 154 -6.06 -10.35 1.84
N LEU A 155 -6.70 -9.22 1.60
CA LEU A 155 -7.03 -8.25 2.63
C LEU A 155 -8.04 -8.82 3.65
N ALA A 156 -9.01 -9.60 3.18
CA ALA A 156 -9.94 -10.36 4.01
C ALA A 156 -9.21 -11.33 4.98
N MET A 157 -8.33 -12.18 4.45
CA MET A 157 -7.51 -13.09 5.26
C MET A 157 -6.62 -12.33 6.25
N THR A 158 -6.01 -11.24 5.80
CA THR A 158 -5.15 -10.39 6.61
C THR A 158 -5.86 -9.84 7.85
N GLN A 159 -7.09 -9.36 7.67
CA GLN A 159 -7.90 -8.81 8.76
C GLN A 159 -8.40 -9.88 9.73
N SER A 160 -8.70 -11.07 9.23
CA SER A 160 -9.02 -12.24 10.06
C SER A 160 -7.83 -12.59 10.97
N LEU A 161 -6.65 -12.81 10.39
CA LEU A 161 -5.45 -13.25 11.11
C LEU A 161 -5.02 -12.27 12.21
N TRP A 162 -5.03 -10.96 11.95
CA TRP A 162 -4.55 -10.00 12.94
C TRP A 162 -5.52 -9.75 14.09
N ARG A 163 -6.83 -9.98 13.87
CA ARG A 163 -7.83 -9.97 14.95
C ARG A 163 -7.73 -11.21 15.81
N HIS A 164 -7.65 -12.37 15.16
CA HIS A 164 -7.62 -13.68 15.80
C HIS A 164 -6.34 -14.40 15.39
N VAL A 165 -5.21 -14.00 16.00
CA VAL A 165 -3.93 -14.66 15.74
C VAL A 165 -4.10 -16.16 16.01
N PRO A 166 -3.90 -17.04 15.00
CA PRO A 166 -4.19 -18.45 15.14
C PRO A 166 -3.40 -19.08 16.28
N ARG A 167 -4.09 -19.70 17.24
CA ARG A 167 -3.45 -20.56 18.24
C ARG A 167 -3.23 -21.93 17.64
N ARG A 168 -2.00 -22.17 17.18
CA ARG A 168 -1.57 -23.44 16.61
C ARG A 168 -1.43 -24.50 17.70
N ARG A 169 -2.03 -25.67 17.47
CA ARG A 169 -1.95 -26.84 18.34
C ARG A 169 -0.64 -27.59 18.14
N ARG A 170 -0.08 -27.55 16.92
CA ARG A 170 1.17 -28.21 16.56
C ARG A 170 2.09 -27.20 15.88
N PRO A 171 2.76 -26.31 16.65
CA PRO A 171 3.62 -25.25 16.09
C PRO A 171 4.73 -25.75 15.16
N ASP A 172 5.18 -26.98 15.33
CA ASP A 172 6.23 -27.60 14.50
C ASP A 172 5.69 -28.22 13.20
N ASP A 173 4.37 -28.31 13.02
CA ASP A 173 3.74 -28.91 11.84
C ASP A 173 3.41 -27.84 10.77
N PRO A 174 4.22 -27.68 9.70
CA PRO A 174 3.98 -26.68 8.66
C PRO A 174 2.71 -26.93 7.83
N ASP A 175 2.11 -28.12 7.95
CA ASP A 175 0.87 -28.54 7.32
C ASP A 175 -0.37 -28.29 8.20
N GLU A 176 -0.20 -27.86 9.45
CA GLU A 176 -1.33 -27.50 10.31
C GLU A 176 -2.21 -26.44 9.62
N ALA A 177 -3.46 -26.81 9.37
CA ALA A 177 -4.39 -25.98 8.62
C ALA A 177 -4.93 -24.84 9.48
N VAL A 178 -4.92 -23.63 8.92
CA VAL A 178 -5.57 -22.44 9.49
C VAL A 178 -6.84 -22.16 8.70
N ALA A 179 -7.98 -22.24 9.39
CA ALA A 179 -9.29 -22.01 8.83
C ALA A 179 -9.73 -20.55 8.96
N PHE A 180 -10.49 -20.07 7.98
CA PHE A 180 -11.03 -18.72 7.89
C PHE A 180 -12.56 -18.75 7.76
N PRO A 181 -13.28 -19.16 8.82
CA PRO A 181 -14.73 -19.38 8.75
C PRO A 181 -15.52 -18.12 8.38
N GLU A 182 -15.01 -16.93 8.69
CA GLU A 182 -15.64 -15.64 8.39
C GLU A 182 -15.46 -15.17 6.94
N ILE A 183 -14.66 -15.85 6.13
CA ILE A 183 -14.45 -15.50 4.72
C ILE A 183 -15.37 -16.37 3.86
N PRO A 184 -16.01 -15.82 2.81
CA PRO A 184 -16.84 -16.62 1.91
C PRO A 184 -16.11 -17.86 1.38
N GLY A 185 -16.82 -19.00 1.41
CA GLY A 185 -16.25 -20.31 1.08
C GLY A 185 -15.46 -20.96 2.22
N SER A 186 -15.33 -20.29 3.37
CA SER A 186 -14.65 -20.75 4.59
C SER A 186 -13.32 -21.46 4.30
N PRO A 187 -12.39 -20.81 3.57
CA PRO A 187 -11.18 -21.46 3.11
C PRO A 187 -10.28 -21.86 4.28
N SER A 188 -9.41 -22.83 4.02
CA SER A 188 -8.39 -23.28 4.97
C SER A 188 -7.09 -23.51 4.24
N PHE A 189 -5.98 -23.09 4.84
CA PHE A 189 -4.66 -23.20 4.24
C PHE A 189 -3.64 -23.78 5.23
N PRO A 190 -2.71 -24.63 4.77
CA PRO A 190 -1.55 -25.01 5.56
C PRO A 190 -0.80 -23.79 6.08
N TRP A 191 -0.30 -23.84 7.32
CA TRP A 191 0.44 -22.74 7.93
C TRP A 191 1.53 -22.18 7.01
N ARG A 192 2.31 -23.04 6.36
CA ARG A 192 3.41 -22.61 5.47
C ARG A 192 2.97 -21.75 4.28
N HIS A 193 1.71 -21.85 3.83
CA HIS A 193 1.17 -21.04 2.73
C HIS A 193 0.80 -19.63 3.18
N LEU A 194 0.69 -19.37 4.49
CA LEU A 194 0.43 -18.01 4.98
C LEU A 194 1.65 -17.11 4.81
N SER A 195 1.40 -15.82 4.63
CA SER A 195 2.46 -14.81 4.49
C SER A 195 3.45 -14.86 5.66
N SER A 196 4.73 -14.64 5.34
CA SER A 196 5.81 -14.56 6.34
C SER A 196 5.63 -13.42 7.35
N MET A 197 4.71 -12.48 7.09
CA MET A 197 4.30 -11.46 8.07
C MET A 197 3.60 -12.10 9.28
N TYR A 198 2.74 -13.09 9.06
CA TYR A 198 2.01 -13.80 10.12
C TYR A 198 2.87 -14.88 10.75
N ARG A 199 3.58 -15.64 9.90
CA ARG A 199 4.36 -16.80 10.38
C ARG A 199 5.48 -16.44 11.34
N ARG A 200 5.93 -15.18 11.31
CA ARG A 200 6.99 -14.64 12.18
C ARG A 200 6.45 -13.80 13.35
N HIS A 201 5.14 -13.74 13.55
CA HIS A 201 4.56 -13.08 14.73
C HIS A 201 4.91 -13.88 15.97
N VAL A 202 5.44 -13.19 16.99
CA VAL A 202 5.72 -13.75 18.31
C VAL A 202 4.90 -12.97 19.33
N PRO A 203 3.92 -13.58 20.02
CA PRO A 203 3.13 -12.89 21.03
C PRO A 203 4.00 -12.26 22.11
N GLY A 204 3.80 -10.97 22.37
CA GLY A 204 4.54 -10.21 23.40
C GLY A 204 5.88 -9.63 22.95
N ASP A 205 6.39 -9.99 21.76
CA ASP A 205 7.54 -9.30 21.15
C ASP A 205 7.11 -7.91 20.65
N GLU A 206 7.86 -6.87 21.01
CA GLU A 206 7.50 -5.47 20.73
C GLU A 206 7.33 -5.19 19.23
N LEU A 207 8.25 -5.71 18.40
CA LEU A 207 8.19 -5.55 16.95
C LEU A 207 6.95 -6.25 16.37
N SER A 208 6.65 -7.45 16.86
CA SER A 208 5.49 -8.24 16.47
C SER A 208 4.17 -7.58 16.82
N GLU A 209 4.04 -7.06 18.04
CA GLU A 209 2.83 -6.34 18.47
C GLU A 209 2.68 -4.98 17.77
N ALA A 210 3.79 -4.26 17.50
CA ALA A 210 3.74 -3.02 16.72
C ALA A 210 3.23 -3.24 15.29
N ILE A 211 3.67 -4.32 14.63
CA ILE A 211 3.18 -4.71 13.31
C ILE A 211 1.70 -5.07 13.38
N ARG A 212 1.32 -5.94 14.32
CA ARG A 212 -0.09 -6.32 14.52
C ARG A 212 -0.97 -5.09 14.74
N GLN A 213 -0.53 -4.16 15.59
CA GLN A 213 -1.27 -2.92 15.86
C GLN A 213 -1.41 -2.05 14.60
N SER A 214 -0.38 -1.96 13.76
CA SER A 214 -0.46 -1.30 12.44
C SER A 214 -1.60 -1.89 11.59
N PHE A 215 -1.70 -3.22 11.51
CA PHE A 215 -2.78 -3.84 10.76
C PHE A 215 -4.16 -3.67 11.41
N LEU A 216 -4.25 -3.69 12.74
CA LEU A 216 -5.51 -3.44 13.45
C LEU A 216 -6.01 -2.01 13.22
N TRP A 217 -5.12 -1.01 13.17
CA TRP A 217 -5.49 0.36 12.83
C TRP A 217 -6.08 0.52 11.42
N ASN A 218 -5.75 -0.36 10.47
CA ASN A 218 -6.44 -0.36 9.17
C ASN A 218 -7.94 -0.64 9.32
N GLN A 219 -8.34 -1.43 10.32
CA GLN A 219 -9.75 -1.72 10.57
C GLN A 219 -10.51 -0.52 11.16
N GLU A 220 -9.80 0.52 11.62
CA GLU A 220 -10.41 1.75 12.10
C GLU A 220 -10.57 2.80 10.98
N SER A 221 -10.01 2.53 9.80
CA SER A 221 -10.18 3.39 8.61
C SER A 221 -11.65 3.48 8.17
N LYS A 222 -11.98 4.51 7.40
CA LYS A 222 -13.33 4.77 6.87
C LYS A 222 -13.75 3.66 5.91
N CYS A 223 -12.85 3.27 5.01
CA CYS A 223 -13.02 2.18 4.06
C CYS A 223 -11.66 1.70 3.54
N PHE A 224 -11.70 0.56 2.85
CA PHE A 224 -10.59 0.05 2.07
C PHE A 224 -10.81 0.35 0.59
N VAL A 225 -9.72 0.68 -0.09
CA VAL A 225 -9.64 0.78 -1.54
C VAL A 225 -8.67 -0.29 -2.01
N VAL A 226 -9.09 -1.15 -2.92
CA VAL A 226 -8.30 -2.28 -3.41
C VAL A 226 -8.08 -2.18 -4.91
N ASN A 227 -6.87 -2.53 -5.35
CA ASN A 227 -6.54 -2.65 -6.76
C ASN A 227 -7.08 -3.97 -7.33
N SER A 228 -8.40 -4.04 -7.47
CA SER A 228 -9.14 -5.18 -8.01
C SER A 228 -10.44 -4.70 -8.66
N PHE A 229 -11.22 -5.58 -9.27
CA PHE A 229 -12.47 -5.28 -9.94
C PHE A 229 -13.51 -6.40 -9.73
N ALA A 230 -14.80 -6.05 -9.91
CA ALA A 230 -15.92 -6.92 -9.56
C ALA A 230 -15.89 -8.27 -10.29
N ALA A 231 -15.58 -8.29 -11.59
CA ALA A 231 -15.54 -9.55 -12.34
C ALA A 231 -14.47 -10.54 -11.83
N LEU A 232 -13.46 -10.09 -11.08
CA LEU A 232 -12.44 -10.94 -10.47
C LEU A 232 -12.78 -11.37 -9.04
N GLU A 233 -13.27 -10.44 -8.21
CA GLU A 233 -13.39 -10.66 -6.76
C GLU A 233 -14.75 -10.25 -6.16
N ALA A 234 -15.81 -10.20 -6.97
CA ALA A 234 -17.19 -9.85 -6.56
C ALA A 234 -17.60 -10.50 -5.22
N THR A 235 -17.30 -11.79 -5.02
CA THR A 235 -17.59 -12.54 -3.79
C THR A 235 -17.05 -11.88 -2.53
N TYR A 236 -15.91 -11.21 -2.61
CA TYR A 236 -15.25 -10.54 -1.48
C TYR A 236 -15.60 -9.04 -1.41
N LEU A 237 -16.00 -8.44 -2.53
CA LEU A 237 -16.34 -7.02 -2.67
C LEU A 237 -17.80 -6.69 -2.30
N HIS A 238 -18.75 -7.57 -2.62
CA HIS A 238 -20.20 -7.38 -2.41
C HIS A 238 -20.69 -7.72 -1.00
N LEU A 239 -19.78 -8.08 -0.11
CA LEU A 239 -20.15 -8.13 1.29
C LEU A 239 -20.36 -6.68 1.71
N GLU A 240 -21.60 -6.23 1.79
CA GLU A 240 -21.96 -4.86 2.23
C GLU A 240 -21.25 -4.50 3.54
N ARG A 241 -20.89 -5.54 4.31
CA ARG A 241 -20.15 -5.53 5.58
C ARG A 241 -19.37 -6.86 5.75
N PRO A 242 -18.20 -7.06 5.09
CA PRO A 242 -17.48 -8.35 5.08
C PRO A 242 -17.01 -8.80 6.46
N PHE A 243 -16.75 -7.81 7.32
CA PHE A 243 -16.10 -8.02 8.60
C PHE A 243 -16.79 -7.13 9.61
N PRO A 244 -17.37 -7.66 10.70
CA PRO A 244 -17.83 -6.82 11.79
C PRO A 244 -16.64 -6.00 12.28
N ASP A 245 -16.78 -4.68 12.34
CA ASP A 245 -15.88 -3.88 13.16
C ASP A 245 -16.18 -4.17 14.65
N LYS A 246 -15.46 -3.52 15.58
CA LYS A 246 -15.69 -3.71 17.02
C LYS A 246 -17.15 -3.44 17.45
N ASN A 247 -17.93 -2.75 16.60
CA ASN A 247 -19.32 -2.36 16.84
C ASN A 247 -20.32 -3.10 15.92
N GLY A 248 -19.87 -4.12 15.18
CA GLY A 248 -20.73 -4.88 14.25
C GLY A 248 -21.05 -4.16 12.92
N ALA A 249 -20.55 -2.94 12.72
CA ALA A 249 -20.74 -2.18 11.49
C ALA A 249 -19.61 -2.50 10.50
N GLY A 250 -19.81 -3.46 9.60
CA GLY A 250 -18.74 -3.80 8.66
C GLY A 250 -18.30 -2.67 7.73
N LYS A 251 -17.07 -2.80 7.24
CA LYS A 251 -16.36 -1.78 6.47
C LYS A 251 -16.54 -1.96 4.97
N TRP A 252 -16.61 -0.83 4.26
CA TRP A 252 -16.69 -0.82 2.80
C TRP A 252 -15.33 -1.16 2.19
N MET A 253 -15.36 -1.98 1.13
CA MET A 253 -14.19 -2.28 0.30
C MET A 253 -14.51 -1.87 -1.15
N LEU A 254 -13.80 -0.87 -1.64
CA LEU A 254 -14.01 -0.27 -2.95
C LEU A 254 -12.95 -0.81 -3.92
N ALA A 255 -13.39 -1.61 -4.87
CA ALA A 255 -12.58 -2.03 -6.00
C ALA A 255 -12.43 -0.88 -7.00
N VAL A 256 -11.19 -0.45 -7.25
CA VAL A 256 -10.86 0.64 -8.19
C VAL A 256 -9.83 0.22 -9.24
N GLY A 257 -9.56 -1.08 -9.33
CA GLY A 257 -8.61 -1.66 -10.25
C GLY A 257 -9.18 -1.91 -11.64
N PRO A 258 -8.31 -2.22 -12.61
CA PRO A 258 -6.86 -2.17 -12.46
C PRO A 258 -6.37 -0.70 -12.49
N VAL A 259 -5.73 -0.24 -11.42
CA VAL A 259 -5.19 1.15 -11.37
C VAL A 259 -4.06 1.32 -12.38
N SER A 260 -3.54 0.20 -12.90
CA SER A 260 -2.52 0.19 -13.92
C SER A 260 -2.90 0.94 -15.19
N ASP A 261 -4.18 1.14 -15.45
CA ASP A 261 -4.66 1.87 -16.64
C ASP A 261 -4.32 3.38 -16.59
N ALA A 262 -3.92 3.89 -15.41
CA ALA A 262 -3.46 5.26 -15.24
C ALA A 262 -2.17 5.61 -16.03
N VAL A 263 -1.44 4.63 -16.60
CA VAL A 263 -0.25 4.96 -17.43
C VAL A 263 -0.64 5.88 -18.58
N GLY A 264 -1.82 5.66 -19.18
CA GLY A 264 -2.31 6.48 -20.29
C GLY A 264 -2.64 7.92 -19.89
N THR A 265 -2.89 8.21 -18.61
CA THR A 265 -3.24 9.57 -18.15
C THR A 265 -2.03 10.40 -17.75
N ALA A 266 -0.89 9.77 -17.47
CA ALA A 266 0.23 10.43 -16.81
C ALA A 266 1.62 10.08 -17.39
N ASN A 267 1.70 9.20 -18.39
CA ASN A 267 2.96 8.74 -19.01
C ASN A 267 4.04 8.39 -17.96
N VAL A 268 3.61 7.78 -16.85
CA VAL A 268 4.50 7.47 -15.73
C VAL A 268 5.24 6.17 -16.05
N ASP A 269 6.57 6.23 -16.13
CA ASP A 269 7.39 5.04 -16.15
C ASP A 269 7.32 4.34 -14.78
N ARG A 270 6.70 3.15 -14.76
CA ARG A 270 6.52 2.34 -13.55
C ARG A 270 7.71 1.45 -13.20
N GLY A 271 8.54 1.12 -14.19
CA GLY A 271 9.57 0.09 -14.07
C GLY A 271 10.95 0.65 -13.70
N GLY A 272 11.09 1.98 -13.76
CA GLY A 272 12.40 2.60 -13.84
C GLY A 272 13.04 2.32 -15.19
N LYS A 273 14.29 2.78 -15.36
CA LYS A 273 14.99 2.70 -16.65
C LYS A 273 15.19 1.24 -17.06
N PRO A 274 14.62 0.80 -18.20
CA PRO A 274 14.79 -0.57 -18.66
C PRO A 274 16.23 -0.79 -19.15
N THR A 275 16.73 -2.02 -18.99
CA THR A 275 18.07 -2.40 -19.47
C THR A 275 18.12 -2.56 -20.99
N VAL A 276 16.99 -2.90 -21.60
CA VAL A 276 16.82 -3.06 -23.05
C VAL A 276 15.74 -2.08 -23.50
N ALA A 277 15.90 -1.46 -24.66
CA ALA A 277 14.89 -0.55 -25.17
C ALA A 277 13.59 -1.29 -25.46
N THR A 278 12.45 -0.69 -25.13
CA THR A 278 11.12 -1.27 -25.38
C THR A 278 10.91 -1.61 -26.86
N ALA A 279 11.50 -0.81 -27.76
CA ALA A 279 11.43 -1.04 -29.21
C ALA A 279 12.14 -2.34 -29.63
N ASP A 280 13.27 -2.67 -29.00
CA ASP A 280 14.02 -3.90 -29.32
C ASP A 280 13.24 -5.14 -28.86
N VAL A 281 12.65 -5.07 -27.66
CA VAL A 281 11.79 -6.15 -27.15
C VAL A 281 10.56 -6.33 -28.05
N ALA A 282 9.93 -5.23 -28.48
CA ALA A 282 8.79 -5.29 -29.39
C ALA A 282 9.17 -5.92 -30.74
N ALA A 283 10.26 -5.47 -31.37
CA ALA A 283 10.74 -6.04 -32.62
C ALA A 283 11.08 -7.54 -32.50
N TRP A 284 11.65 -7.95 -31.36
CA TRP A 284 11.94 -9.35 -31.08
C TRP A 284 10.67 -10.21 -30.91
N LEU A 285 9.62 -9.65 -30.31
CA LEU A 285 8.31 -10.30 -30.18
C LEU A 285 7.64 -10.44 -31.55
N ASP A 286 7.63 -9.38 -32.36
CA ASP A 286 7.05 -9.37 -33.71
C ASP A 286 7.70 -10.42 -34.62
N ALA A 287 9.01 -10.63 -34.46
CA ALA A 287 9.77 -11.60 -35.23
C ALA A 287 9.45 -13.08 -34.91
N ARG A 288 8.69 -13.39 -33.84
CA ARG A 288 8.34 -14.77 -33.49
C ARG A 288 7.31 -15.38 -34.44
N GLY A 289 6.50 -14.54 -35.10
CA GLY A 289 5.59 -14.93 -36.18
C GLY A 289 4.39 -15.81 -35.79
N GLU A 290 4.37 -16.36 -34.58
CA GLU A 290 3.29 -17.20 -34.05
C GLU A 290 2.73 -16.61 -32.75
N GLU A 291 1.43 -16.35 -32.73
CA GLU A 291 0.72 -15.85 -31.55
C GLU A 291 0.76 -16.88 -30.41
N GLY A 292 1.06 -16.43 -29.19
CA GLY A 292 1.14 -17.30 -28.01
C GLY A 292 2.41 -18.16 -27.91
N SER A 293 3.37 -18.03 -28.82
CA SER A 293 4.63 -18.81 -28.81
C SER A 293 5.63 -18.38 -27.72
N VAL A 294 5.43 -17.22 -27.10
CA VAL A 294 6.37 -16.63 -26.13
C VAL A 294 5.85 -16.73 -24.72
N VAL A 295 6.69 -17.20 -23.81
CA VAL A 295 6.43 -17.18 -22.36
C VAL A 295 7.22 -16.05 -21.71
N TYR A 296 6.50 -15.13 -21.06
CA TYR A 296 7.13 -14.10 -20.22
C TYR A 296 7.42 -14.65 -18.83
N VAL A 297 8.69 -14.53 -18.39
CA VAL A 297 9.14 -14.98 -17.07
C VAL A 297 9.70 -13.78 -16.30
N SER A 298 9.10 -13.48 -15.15
CA SER A 298 9.55 -12.42 -14.25
C SER A 298 9.20 -12.76 -12.81
N PHE A 299 10.16 -12.58 -11.90
CA PHE A 299 10.02 -12.86 -10.48
C PHE A 299 9.79 -11.60 -9.63
N GLY A 300 9.43 -10.49 -10.29
CA GLY A 300 9.23 -9.20 -9.66
C GLY A 300 10.52 -8.51 -9.22
N THR A 301 10.38 -7.35 -8.58
CA THR A 301 11.47 -6.39 -8.36
C THR A 301 12.41 -6.71 -7.19
N GLN A 302 12.09 -7.72 -6.39
CA GLN A 302 12.83 -8.05 -5.16
C GLN A 302 13.47 -9.45 -5.19
N CYS A 303 13.23 -10.23 -6.24
CA CYS A 303 13.89 -11.52 -6.39
C CYS A 303 15.35 -11.29 -6.82
N ARG A 304 16.30 -11.76 -5.99
CA ARG A 304 17.71 -11.90 -6.38
C ARG A 304 17.92 -13.37 -6.70
N VAL A 305 17.96 -13.71 -7.98
CA VAL A 305 18.35 -15.05 -8.42
C VAL A 305 19.85 -15.14 -8.17
N ALA A 306 20.27 -16.02 -7.26
CA ALA A 306 21.70 -16.31 -7.12
C ALA A 306 22.18 -16.92 -8.44
N ASN A 307 23.26 -16.40 -9.00
CA ASN A 307 23.93 -17.10 -10.09
C ASN A 307 24.35 -18.46 -9.53
N PHE A 308 23.86 -19.53 -10.13
CA PHE A 308 24.43 -20.85 -9.94
C PHE A 308 25.73 -20.86 -10.75
N ASP A 309 26.85 -20.59 -10.08
CA ASP A 309 28.19 -20.89 -10.60
C ASP A 309 28.46 -22.40 -10.49
#